data_AF-A0A6I2LV92-F1
#
_entry.id   AF-A0A6I2LV92-F1
#
_cell.length_a   1.000
_cell.length_b   1.000
_cell.length_c   1.000
_cell.angle_alpha   90.00
_cell.angle_beta   90.00
_cell.angle_gamma   90.00
#
_symmetry.space_group_name_H-M   'P 1'
#
loop_
_entity.id
_entity.type
_entity.pdbx_description
1 polymer ?
#
loop_
_entity_poly.entity_id
_entity_poly.type
_entity_poly.pdbx_seq_one_letter_code
_entity_poly.pdbx_strand_id
1 'polypeptide(L)'
;MSEINFNPEQEDRLMVFVGRDKVRDCINGIISKRERLREFSHAGREVSTRDNLEVEFSALLREIVDLVGDLQSAMKQDDLDLRTWQKNFTTVHDDRWSLGAEEIRGPLIPFLRGSLEPILRFVVAPDLPENVVALFLTIPGLKELLKRETHGHWGYHYHYLDAKERRSDTLLTFARQLKTLPDGQNVKVVTWERHGETSLFAARAATWGANKRASVYRACVGDSSKRNLNDFKRPAKDSQALWPV
;
A
#
# COMPACT_ATOMS: atom_id res chain seq x y z
N MET A 1 23.53 -24.39 -34.12
CA MET A 1 22.13 -24.56 -33.67
C MET A 1 22.20 -25.24 -32.32
N SER A 2 21.94 -24.50 -31.25
CA SER A 2 21.90 -25.03 -29.89
C SER A 2 20.65 -24.48 -29.24
N GLU A 3 19.75 -25.39 -28.89
CA GLU A 3 18.43 -25.13 -28.32
C GLU A 3 18.56 -24.40 -26.98
N ILE A 4 17.79 -23.31 -26.85
CA ILE A 4 17.61 -22.61 -25.58
C ILE A 4 16.62 -23.44 -24.77
N ASN A 5 17.14 -24.24 -23.84
CA ASN A 5 16.34 -24.87 -22.79
C ASN A 5 15.80 -23.78 -21.86
N PHE A 6 14.53 -23.43 -22.02
CA PHE A 6 13.79 -22.62 -21.06
C PHE A 6 13.59 -23.45 -19.79
N ASN A 7 14.24 -23.06 -18.70
CA ASN A 7 14.01 -23.64 -17.39
C ASN A 7 12.76 -22.98 -16.75
N PRO A 8 11.65 -23.71 -16.54
CA PRO A 8 10.41 -23.17 -15.99
C PRO A 8 10.50 -22.79 -14.49
N GLU A 9 11.59 -23.12 -13.80
CA GLU A 9 11.80 -22.70 -12.39
C GLU A 9 12.21 -21.21 -12.24
N GLN A 10 12.19 -20.44 -13.33
CA GLN A 10 12.44 -19.00 -13.35
C GLN A 10 11.27 -18.12 -12.83
N GLU A 11 10.16 -18.70 -12.37
CA GLU A 11 9.01 -17.95 -11.83
C GLU A 11 9.13 -17.56 -10.34
N ASP A 12 10.11 -18.07 -9.59
CA ASP A 12 10.06 -18.02 -8.12
C ASP A 12 10.59 -16.72 -7.46
N ARG A 13 10.52 -15.57 -8.15
CA ARG A 13 11.13 -14.33 -7.65
C ARG A 13 10.40 -13.06 -8.04
N LEU A 14 9.40 -12.69 -7.22
CA LEU A 14 9.25 -11.34 -6.66
C LEU A 14 8.12 -11.37 -5.60
N MET A 15 8.26 -10.66 -4.47
CA MET A 15 7.06 -10.15 -3.77
C MET A 15 6.49 -9.10 -4.70
N VAL A 16 5.57 -9.56 -5.52
CA VAL A 16 5.08 -8.86 -6.68
C VAL A 16 3.58 -8.91 -6.59
N PHE A 17 3.01 -7.74 -6.34
CA PHE A 17 1.67 -7.43 -6.83
C PHE A 17 1.70 -7.04 -8.32
N VAL A 18 2.78 -7.37 -9.04
CA VAL A 18 2.88 -7.27 -10.52
C VAL A 18 2.26 -8.52 -11.16
N GLY A 19 1.07 -8.36 -11.73
CA GLY A 19 0.43 -9.40 -12.53
C GLY A 19 -0.80 -10.07 -11.91
N ARG A 20 -1.33 -9.54 -10.79
CA ARG A 20 -2.67 -9.92 -10.31
C ARG A 20 -3.63 -8.74 -10.47
N ASP A 21 -3.80 -8.32 -11.72
CA ASP A 21 -4.66 -7.20 -12.10
C ASP A 21 -6.02 -7.30 -11.39
N LYS A 22 -6.61 -8.50 -11.35
CA LYS A 22 -7.88 -8.77 -10.66
C LYS A 22 -7.89 -8.40 -9.16
N VAL A 23 -6.84 -8.75 -8.39
CA VAL A 23 -6.78 -8.47 -6.94
C VAL A 23 -6.64 -6.96 -6.72
N ARG A 24 -5.78 -6.30 -7.51
CA ARG A 24 -5.59 -4.84 -7.48
C ARG A 24 -6.86 -4.10 -7.88
N ASP A 25 -7.55 -4.56 -8.92
CA ASP A 25 -8.77 -3.95 -9.43
C ASP A 25 -9.90 -4.08 -8.41
N CYS A 26 -10.00 -5.21 -7.69
CA CYS A 26 -10.95 -5.36 -6.59
C CYS A 26 -10.68 -4.34 -5.47
N ILE A 27 -9.41 -4.19 -5.06
CA ILE A 27 -9.02 -3.23 -4.02
C ILE A 27 -9.32 -1.79 -4.44
N ASN A 28 -8.94 -1.40 -5.65
CA ASN A 28 -9.21 -0.07 -6.19
C ASN A 28 -10.72 0.19 -6.31
N GLY A 29 -11.50 -0.81 -6.73
CA GLY A 29 -12.96 -0.75 -6.77
C GLY A 29 -13.55 -0.50 -5.39
N ILE A 30 -13.09 -1.22 -4.36
CA ILE A 30 -13.55 -1.06 -2.97
C ILE A 30 -13.27 0.36 -2.47
N ILE A 31 -12.04 0.87 -2.71
CA ILE A 31 -11.65 2.23 -2.30
C ILE A 31 -12.52 3.28 -2.99
N SER A 32 -12.67 3.18 -4.31
CA SER A 32 -13.46 4.13 -5.11
C SER A 32 -14.93 4.16 -4.69
N LYS A 33 -15.55 2.99 -4.46
CA LYS A 33 -16.94 2.91 -4.02
C LYS A 33 -17.12 3.50 -2.62
N ARG A 34 -16.17 3.28 -1.71
CA ARG A 34 -16.17 3.91 -0.38
C ARG A 34 -16.05 5.44 -0.46
N GLU A 35 -15.18 5.97 -1.32
CA GLU A 35 -15.10 7.42 -1.55
C GLU A 35 -16.43 7.98 -2.04
N ARG A 36 -17.11 7.29 -2.95
CA ARG A 36 -18.44 7.68 -3.42
C ARG A 36 -19.52 7.62 -2.33
N LEU A 37 -19.47 6.64 -1.42
CA LEU A 37 -20.35 6.61 -0.24
C LEU A 37 -20.15 7.86 0.65
N ARG A 38 -18.91 8.35 0.78
CA ARG A 38 -18.61 9.58 1.54
C ARG A 38 -19.12 10.83 0.86
N GLU A 39 -19.04 10.90 -0.46
CA GLU A 39 -19.62 12.00 -1.23
C GLU A 39 -21.13 12.10 -1.00
N PHE A 40 -21.85 10.96 -0.97
CA PHE A 40 -23.27 10.92 -0.63
C PHE A 40 -23.58 11.34 0.81
N SER A 41 -22.73 10.97 1.78
CA SER A 41 -22.83 11.45 3.16
C SER A 41 -22.80 12.99 3.25
N HIS A 42 -21.99 13.64 2.40
CA HIS A 42 -21.93 15.10 2.32
C HIS A 42 -23.11 15.72 1.54
N ALA A 43 -23.59 15.06 0.49
CA ALA A 43 -24.66 15.54 -0.39
C ALA A 43 -26.09 15.37 0.20
N GLY A 44 -26.29 14.46 1.16
CA GLY A 44 -27.60 14.18 1.79
C GLY A 44 -28.28 15.35 2.53
N ARG A 45 -27.65 16.54 2.55
CA ARG A 45 -28.25 17.79 3.06
C ARG A 45 -29.31 18.38 2.12
N GLU A 46 -29.35 17.99 0.85
CA GLU A 46 -30.33 18.48 -0.12
C GLU A 46 -31.52 17.50 -0.26
N VAL A 47 -32.73 18.00 0.03
CA VAL A 47 -33.93 17.23 0.43
C VAL A 47 -34.60 16.40 -0.68
N SER A 48 -34.21 16.57 -1.94
CA SER A 48 -35.04 16.19 -3.10
C SER A 48 -35.03 14.70 -3.50
N THR A 49 -34.13 13.88 -2.96
CA THR A 49 -33.84 12.55 -3.56
C THR A 49 -33.66 11.40 -2.57
N ARG A 50 -34.30 11.45 -1.39
CA ARG A 50 -34.09 10.45 -0.32
C ARG A 50 -34.25 8.99 -0.76
N ASP A 51 -35.30 8.67 -1.52
CA ASP A 51 -35.54 7.29 -1.98
C ASP A 51 -34.50 6.84 -3.04
N ASN A 52 -34.07 7.75 -3.91
CA ASN A 52 -33.01 7.47 -4.88
C ASN A 52 -31.65 7.30 -4.20
N LEU A 53 -31.39 8.09 -3.17
CA LEU A 53 -30.17 7.99 -2.36
C LEU A 53 -30.11 6.64 -1.65
N GLU A 54 -31.18 6.18 -0.98
CA GLU A 54 -31.19 4.88 -0.31
C GLU A 54 -30.95 3.70 -1.28
N VAL A 55 -31.50 3.78 -2.49
CA VAL A 55 -31.29 2.77 -3.55
C VAL A 55 -29.84 2.77 -4.03
N GLU A 56 -29.30 3.93 -4.38
CA GLU A 56 -27.90 4.06 -4.82
C GLU A 56 -26.92 3.65 -3.72
N PHE A 57 -27.25 3.98 -2.46
CA PHE A 57 -26.46 3.61 -1.30
C PHE A 57 -26.40 2.10 -1.09
N SER A 58 -27.57 1.45 -1.15
CA SER A 58 -27.68 0.00 -1.03
C SER A 58 -26.97 -0.72 -2.17
N ALA A 59 -27.00 -0.16 -3.38
CA ALA A 59 -26.28 -0.70 -4.52
C ALA A 59 -24.77 -0.63 -4.29
N LEU A 60 -24.23 0.51 -3.89
CA LEU A 60 -22.80 0.67 -3.60
C LEU A 60 -22.31 -0.27 -2.51
N LEU A 61 -23.09 -0.48 -1.44
CA LEU A 61 -22.73 -1.42 -0.38
C LEU A 61 -22.68 -2.87 -0.90
N ARG A 62 -23.65 -3.29 -1.72
CA ARG A 62 -23.62 -4.62 -2.35
C ARG A 62 -22.40 -4.79 -3.24
N GLU A 63 -22.10 -3.79 -4.06
CA GLU A 63 -20.93 -3.85 -4.93
C GLU A 63 -19.61 -3.94 -4.14
N ILE A 64 -19.51 -3.28 -2.98
CA ILE A 64 -18.35 -3.46 -2.09
C ILE A 64 -18.28 -4.90 -1.57
N VAL A 65 -19.41 -5.49 -1.15
CA VAL A 65 -19.46 -6.88 -0.69
C VAL A 65 -19.06 -7.85 -1.80
N ASP A 66 -19.55 -7.64 -3.01
CA ASP A 66 -19.21 -8.47 -4.17
C ASP A 66 -17.70 -8.38 -4.47
N LEU A 67 -17.13 -7.17 -4.45
CA LEU A 67 -15.70 -6.96 -4.64
C LEU A 67 -14.84 -7.60 -3.55
N VAL A 68 -15.34 -7.68 -2.31
CA VAL A 68 -14.66 -8.42 -1.23
C VAL A 68 -14.68 -9.92 -1.53
N GLY A 69 -15.80 -10.47 -1.99
CA GLY A 69 -15.90 -11.87 -2.39
C GLY A 69 -15.00 -12.22 -3.58
N ASP A 70 -14.96 -11.34 -4.59
CA ASP A 70 -14.08 -11.46 -5.75
C ASP A 70 -12.60 -11.36 -5.36
N LEU A 71 -12.28 -10.45 -4.45
CA LEU A 71 -10.93 -10.29 -3.90
C LEU A 71 -10.49 -11.59 -3.24
N GLN A 72 -11.28 -12.13 -2.32
CA GLN A 72 -10.97 -13.40 -1.65
C GLN A 72 -10.80 -14.55 -2.65
N SER A 73 -11.67 -14.63 -3.65
CA SER A 73 -11.62 -15.69 -4.67
C SER A 73 -10.41 -15.56 -5.59
N ALA A 74 -9.89 -14.34 -5.77
CA ALA A 74 -8.71 -14.06 -6.57
C ALA A 74 -7.38 -14.21 -5.79
N MET A 75 -7.43 -14.24 -4.46
CA MET A 75 -6.25 -14.45 -3.61
C MET A 75 -5.69 -15.86 -3.79
N LYS A 76 -4.36 -15.99 -3.90
CA LYS A 76 -3.66 -17.30 -3.86
C LYS A 76 -3.06 -17.55 -2.48
N GLN A 77 -2.56 -18.77 -2.26
CA GLN A 77 -1.94 -19.19 -1.00
C GLN A 77 -0.84 -18.22 -0.53
N ASP A 78 -0.01 -17.69 -1.43
CA ASP A 78 1.03 -16.72 -1.08
C ASP A 78 0.47 -15.39 -0.50
N ASP A 79 -0.75 -14.99 -0.89
CA ASP A 79 -1.41 -13.80 -0.32
C ASP A 79 -1.93 -14.08 1.09
N LEU A 80 -2.26 -15.35 1.38
CA LEU A 80 -2.67 -15.83 2.69
C LEU A 80 -1.46 -16.00 3.62
N ASP A 81 -0.31 -16.39 3.06
CA ASP A 81 0.93 -16.61 3.80
C ASP A 81 1.54 -15.32 4.36
N LEU A 82 1.10 -14.14 3.89
CA LEU A 82 1.35 -12.84 4.52
C LEU A 82 0.95 -12.80 6.01
N ARG A 83 0.00 -13.67 6.44
CA ARG A 83 -0.36 -13.87 7.86
C ARG A 83 0.82 -14.32 8.73
N THR A 84 1.77 -15.08 8.19
CA THR A 84 2.86 -15.67 9.00
C THR A 84 3.86 -14.63 9.54
N TRP A 85 3.89 -13.43 8.96
CA TRP A 85 4.82 -12.35 9.33
C TRP A 85 4.22 -11.32 10.30
N GLN A 86 2.92 -11.36 10.58
CA GLN A 86 2.22 -10.36 11.38
C GLN A 86 1.61 -10.97 12.66
N LYS A 87 2.46 -11.33 13.61
CA LYS A 87 2.08 -12.06 14.84
C LYS A 87 1.30 -11.27 15.91
N ASN A 88 0.95 -9.99 15.69
CA ASN A 88 0.49 -9.10 16.77
C ASN A 88 -0.82 -8.34 16.46
N PHE A 89 -1.82 -8.99 15.84
CA PHE A 89 -3.13 -8.36 15.61
C PHE A 89 -4.18 -8.58 16.71
N THR A 90 -3.82 -9.29 17.79
CA THR A 90 -4.74 -9.80 18.81
C THR A 90 -5.33 -8.76 19.79
N THR A 91 -5.30 -7.47 19.48
CA THR A 91 -5.87 -6.43 20.37
C THR A 91 -6.68 -5.40 19.60
N VAL A 92 -7.84 -5.79 19.07
CA VAL A 92 -8.94 -4.85 18.76
C VAL A 92 -10.27 -5.55 19.07
N HIS A 93 -11.14 -4.86 19.82
CA HIS A 93 -12.40 -5.35 20.38
C HIS A 93 -13.46 -5.75 19.34
N ASP A 94 -14.28 -6.75 19.69
CA ASP A 94 -15.44 -7.28 18.95
C ASP A 94 -15.14 -8.07 17.66
N ASP A 95 -14.10 -8.91 17.67
CA ASP A 95 -13.79 -10.09 16.82
C ASP A 95 -13.98 -10.03 15.29
N ARG A 96 -14.41 -8.92 14.70
CA ARG A 96 -14.76 -8.81 13.29
C ARG A 96 -14.30 -7.47 12.73
N TRP A 97 -13.57 -7.54 11.62
CA TRP A 97 -13.04 -6.36 10.95
C TRP A 97 -14.08 -5.70 10.04
N SER A 98 -13.91 -4.41 9.76
CA SER A 98 -14.70 -3.69 8.76
C SER A 98 -13.87 -2.60 8.10
N LEU A 99 -14.34 -2.04 6.98
CA LEU A 99 -13.74 -0.87 6.32
C LEU A 99 -14.22 0.45 6.93
N GLY A 100 -14.42 0.44 8.25
CA GLY A 100 -14.93 1.57 9.02
C GLY A 100 -16.45 1.69 8.96
N ALA A 101 -16.94 2.80 9.49
CA ALA A 101 -18.35 3.16 9.49
C ALA A 101 -18.49 4.55 8.90
N GLU A 102 -19.63 4.80 8.26
CA GLU A 102 -19.97 6.11 7.72
C GLU A 102 -21.36 6.50 8.23
N GLU A 103 -21.65 7.80 8.25
CA GLU A 103 -22.93 8.34 8.72
C GLU A 103 -23.56 9.18 7.62
N ILE A 104 -24.89 9.10 7.45
CA ILE A 104 -25.66 10.03 6.62
C ILE A 104 -26.51 10.89 7.54
N ARG A 105 -26.41 12.20 7.35
CA ARG A 105 -27.25 13.18 8.05
C ARG A 105 -28.36 13.61 7.12
N GLY A 106 -29.60 13.35 7.52
CA GLY A 106 -30.76 13.87 6.81
C GLY A 106 -31.00 15.34 7.11
N PRO A 107 -32.03 15.94 6.47
CA PRO A 107 -32.31 17.36 6.65
C PRO A 107 -32.75 17.69 8.08
N LEU A 108 -32.48 18.92 8.51
CA LEU A 108 -32.98 19.44 9.77
C LEU A 108 -34.51 19.57 9.70
N ILE A 109 -35.20 18.80 10.53
CA ILE A 109 -36.66 18.81 10.66
C ILE A 109 -37.03 19.75 11.81
N PRO A 110 -37.73 20.88 11.56
CA PRO A 110 -38.21 21.73 12.64
C PRO A 110 -39.17 20.94 13.55
N PHE A 111 -39.00 21.06 14.85
CA PHE A 111 -39.91 20.50 15.85
C PHE A 111 -40.21 21.54 16.93
N LEU A 112 -41.17 21.27 17.80
CA LEU A 112 -41.76 22.22 18.76
C LEU A 112 -40.76 23.09 19.55
N ARG A 113 -39.51 22.66 19.74
CA ARG A 113 -38.46 23.40 20.47
C ARG A 113 -37.07 23.35 19.81
N GLY A 114 -36.99 23.34 18.49
CA GLY A 114 -35.71 23.40 17.77
C GLY A 114 -35.75 22.63 16.45
N SER A 115 -34.65 21.96 16.11
CA SER A 115 -34.54 21.12 14.92
C SER A 115 -34.04 19.72 15.29
N LEU A 116 -34.62 18.69 14.68
CA LEU A 116 -34.14 17.31 14.74
C LEU A 116 -33.29 17.03 13.49
N GLU A 117 -32.08 16.52 13.68
CA GLU A 117 -31.25 15.99 12.59
C GLU A 117 -31.27 14.45 12.65
N PRO A 118 -31.97 13.76 11.73
CA PRO A 118 -31.91 12.31 11.68
C PRO A 118 -30.54 11.86 11.18
N ILE A 119 -29.90 10.93 11.90
CA ILE A 119 -28.58 10.38 11.55
C ILE A 119 -28.74 8.87 11.31
N LEU A 120 -28.37 8.40 10.12
CA LEU A 120 -28.26 6.98 9.79
C LEU A 120 -26.80 6.57 9.86
N ARG A 121 -26.47 5.53 10.64
CA ARG A 121 -25.12 4.97 10.78
C ARG A 121 -25.07 3.58 10.17
N PHE A 122 -24.01 3.25 9.45
CA PHE A 122 -23.80 1.91 8.91
C PHE A 122 -22.31 1.56 8.83
N VAL A 123 -22.04 0.26 8.84
CA VAL A 123 -20.70 -0.31 8.74
C VAL A 123 -20.42 -0.65 7.28
N VAL A 124 -19.28 -0.21 6.76
CA VAL A 124 -18.85 -0.51 5.39
C VAL A 124 -18.11 -1.84 5.40
N ALA A 125 -18.60 -2.80 4.61
CA ALA A 125 -18.08 -4.17 4.56
C ALA A 125 -17.93 -4.78 5.98
N PRO A 126 -19.04 -5.08 6.68
CA PRO A 126 -18.96 -5.78 7.95
C PRO A 126 -18.35 -7.17 7.77
N ASP A 127 -17.76 -7.69 8.84
CA ASP A 127 -17.24 -9.06 8.92
C ASP A 127 -16.11 -9.35 7.92
N LEU A 128 -15.22 -8.38 7.70
CA LEU A 128 -14.09 -8.54 6.81
C LEU A 128 -13.19 -9.70 7.25
N PRO A 129 -12.87 -10.60 6.33
CA PRO A 129 -11.89 -11.66 6.54
C PRO A 129 -10.50 -11.07 6.85
N GLU A 130 -9.83 -11.61 7.86
CA GLU A 130 -8.55 -11.11 8.35
C GLU A 130 -7.45 -11.11 7.27
N ASN A 131 -7.48 -12.05 6.33
CA ASN A 131 -6.55 -12.08 5.19
C ASN A 131 -6.76 -10.88 4.23
N VAL A 132 -8.00 -10.43 4.06
CA VAL A 132 -8.31 -9.21 3.29
C VAL A 132 -7.84 -7.97 4.05
N VAL A 133 -8.01 -7.95 5.37
CA VAL A 133 -7.53 -6.86 6.23
C VAL A 133 -6.01 -6.74 6.18
N ALA A 134 -5.30 -7.87 6.24
CA ALA A 134 -3.85 -7.91 6.09
C ALA A 134 -3.40 -7.27 4.77
N LEU A 135 -4.13 -7.45 3.67
CA LEU A 135 -3.87 -6.75 2.41
C LEU A 135 -4.05 -5.24 2.51
N PHE A 136 -5.15 -4.75 3.10
CA PHE A 136 -5.36 -3.30 3.29
C PHE A 136 -4.31 -2.67 4.22
N LEU A 137 -3.84 -3.39 5.25
CA LEU A 137 -2.80 -2.93 6.18
C LEU A 137 -1.39 -3.02 5.59
N THR A 138 -1.14 -4.01 4.71
CA THR A 138 0.09 -4.12 3.91
C THR A 138 0.07 -3.23 2.67
N ILE A 139 -1.03 -2.53 2.41
CA ILE A 139 -1.09 -1.29 1.62
C ILE A 139 -1.07 -0.08 2.58
N PRO A 140 0.02 0.19 3.34
CA PRO A 140 0.07 1.39 4.14
C PRO A 140 0.45 2.57 3.24
N GLY A 141 -0.52 3.43 2.93
CA GLY A 141 -0.34 4.90 2.88
C GLY A 141 0.72 5.50 1.95
N LEU A 142 1.36 4.72 1.09
CA LEU A 142 2.31 5.21 0.10
C LEU A 142 1.69 4.88 -1.25
N LYS A 143 1.05 5.89 -1.84
CA LYS A 143 0.87 5.91 -3.29
C LYS A 143 2.25 5.82 -4.01
N GLU A 144 3.32 6.08 -3.28
CA GLU A 144 4.70 6.12 -3.73
C GLU A 144 5.31 4.71 -3.74
N LEU A 145 5.92 4.31 -4.86
CA LEU A 145 6.41 2.95 -5.12
C LEU A 145 7.95 2.90 -5.08
N LEU A 146 8.49 1.70 -4.92
CA LEU A 146 9.91 1.42 -5.16
C LEU A 146 10.05 0.53 -6.39
N LYS A 147 10.78 0.99 -7.40
CA LYS A 147 11.09 0.20 -8.59
C LYS A 147 12.54 -0.23 -8.54
N ARG A 148 12.79 -1.53 -8.46
CA ARG A 148 14.15 -2.09 -8.60
C ARG A 148 14.53 -2.15 -10.07
N GLU A 149 15.67 -1.58 -10.42
CA GLU A 149 16.27 -1.66 -11.75
C GLU A 149 17.64 -2.35 -11.68
N THR A 150 18.12 -2.81 -12.83
CA THR A 150 19.45 -3.40 -12.96
C THR A 150 20.02 -2.95 -14.30
N HIS A 151 21.07 -2.13 -14.24
CA HIS A 151 21.82 -1.72 -15.43
C HIS A 151 23.12 -2.51 -15.43
N GLY A 152 23.46 -3.19 -16.52
CA GLY A 152 24.46 -4.27 -16.55
C GLY A 152 25.81 -3.95 -15.91
N HIS A 153 26.28 -2.70 -15.98
CA HIS A 153 27.55 -2.26 -15.40
C HIS A 153 27.41 -1.60 -14.01
N TRP A 154 26.19 -1.31 -13.56
CA TRP A 154 25.91 -0.69 -12.27
C TRP A 154 25.35 -1.67 -11.26
N GLY A 155 24.64 -2.72 -11.67
CA GLY A 155 23.98 -3.65 -10.75
C GLY A 155 22.65 -3.12 -10.21
N TYR A 156 22.12 -3.77 -9.17
CA TYR A 156 20.80 -3.50 -8.62
C TYR A 156 20.72 -2.15 -7.89
N HIS A 157 19.64 -1.42 -8.09
CA HIS A 157 19.33 -0.19 -7.36
C HIS A 157 17.82 0.07 -7.40
N TYR A 158 17.34 0.98 -6.56
CA TYR A 158 15.92 1.30 -6.48
C TYR A 158 15.65 2.75 -6.82
N HIS A 159 14.59 2.97 -7.57
CA HIS A 159 13.99 4.28 -7.80
C HIS A 159 12.80 4.47 -6.90
N TYR A 160 12.69 5.67 -6.35
CA TYR A 160 11.48 6.12 -5.67
C TYR A 160 10.50 6.70 -6.68
N LEU A 161 9.26 6.23 -6.68
CA LEU A 161 8.20 6.61 -7.59
C LEU A 161 7.05 7.26 -6.82
N ASP A 162 6.26 8.12 -7.46
CA ASP A 162 5.02 8.63 -6.88
C ASP A 162 3.78 7.77 -7.23
N ALA A 163 2.61 8.25 -6.80
CA ALA A 163 1.28 7.71 -7.10
C ALA A 163 0.99 7.42 -8.56
N LYS A 164 1.66 8.14 -9.47
CA LYS A 164 1.45 8.08 -10.91
C LYS A 164 2.60 7.34 -11.58
N GLU A 165 3.36 6.57 -10.81
CA GLU A 165 4.55 5.83 -11.24
C GLU A 165 5.66 6.71 -11.83
N ARG A 166 5.63 8.02 -11.56
CA ARG A 166 6.66 8.93 -12.05
C ARG A 166 7.94 8.69 -11.26
N ARG A 167 9.09 8.63 -11.94
CA ARG A 167 10.41 8.46 -11.30
C ARG A 167 10.84 9.75 -10.61
N SER A 168 11.26 9.66 -9.36
CA SER A 168 11.83 10.79 -8.63
C SER A 168 13.33 10.98 -8.91
N ASP A 169 13.90 12.06 -8.38
CA ASP A 169 15.34 12.31 -8.35
C ASP A 169 16.10 11.54 -7.26
N THR A 170 15.46 10.60 -6.57
CA THR A 170 16.09 9.79 -5.52
C THR A 170 16.42 8.40 -6.03
N LEU A 171 17.70 8.04 -5.94
CA LEU A 171 18.21 6.70 -6.17
C LEU A 171 18.63 6.10 -4.83
N LEU A 172 18.21 4.86 -4.59
CA LEU A 172 18.50 4.11 -3.38
C LEU A 172 19.37 2.90 -3.71
N THR A 173 20.35 2.63 -2.86
CA THR A 173 21.20 1.44 -2.94
C THR A 173 21.71 1.06 -1.55
N PHE A 174 22.66 0.14 -1.45
CA PHE A 174 23.25 -0.29 -0.19
C PHE A 174 24.70 0.13 -0.04
N ALA A 175 25.08 0.51 1.19
CA ALA A 175 26.48 0.56 1.58
C ALA A 175 27.12 -0.84 1.40
N ARG A 176 28.41 -0.86 1.04
CA ARG A 176 29.15 -2.12 0.85
C ARG A 176 29.46 -2.84 2.16
N GLN A 177 29.46 -2.10 3.27
CA GLN A 177 29.75 -2.61 4.60
C GLN A 177 28.46 -2.63 5.43
N LEU A 178 28.34 -3.67 6.26
CA LEU A 178 27.31 -3.72 7.28
C LEU A 178 27.65 -2.71 8.39
N LYS A 179 26.62 -2.14 9.00
CA LYS A 179 26.74 -1.34 10.22
C LYS A 179 26.42 -2.22 11.41
N THR A 180 27.26 -2.20 12.44
CA THR A 180 26.96 -2.82 13.74
C THR A 180 26.17 -1.81 14.58
N LEU A 181 24.97 -2.20 15.00
CA LEU A 181 24.12 -1.42 15.89
C LEU A 181 24.60 -1.55 17.36
N PRO A 182 24.17 -0.68 18.28
CA PRO A 182 24.58 -0.73 19.69
C PRO A 182 24.25 -2.05 20.41
N ASP A 183 23.25 -2.79 19.92
CA ASP A 183 22.86 -4.11 20.41
C ASP A 183 23.73 -5.26 19.83
N GLY A 184 24.74 -4.93 19.02
CA GLY A 184 25.63 -5.87 18.36
C GLY A 184 25.10 -6.42 17.03
N GLN A 185 23.90 -6.03 16.59
CA GLN A 185 23.33 -6.53 15.34
C GLN A 185 24.02 -5.92 14.12
N ASN A 186 24.46 -6.76 13.18
CA ASN A 186 24.98 -6.31 11.89
C ASN A 186 23.84 -6.14 10.88
N VAL A 187 23.67 -4.92 10.38
CA VAL A 187 22.57 -4.57 9.47
C VAL A 187 23.08 -3.93 8.18
N LYS A 188 22.35 -4.17 7.09
CA LYS A 188 22.57 -3.46 5.83
C LYS A 188 22.19 -1.99 6.03
N VAL A 189 22.91 -1.08 5.37
CA VAL A 189 22.57 0.35 5.36
C VAL A 189 22.08 0.72 3.97
N VAL A 190 20.84 1.20 3.90
CA VAL A 190 20.30 1.80 2.67
C VAL A 190 20.84 3.21 2.58
N THR A 191 21.45 3.54 1.45
CA THR A 191 21.92 4.89 1.12
C THR A 191 21.03 5.50 0.06
N TRP A 192 20.95 6.83 0.05
CA TRP A 192 20.28 7.57 -1.01
C TRP A 192 21.24 8.57 -1.65
N GLU A 193 21.05 8.84 -2.93
CA GLU A 193 21.75 9.86 -3.68
C GLU A 193 20.78 10.56 -4.63
N ARG A 194 21.11 11.80 -5.01
CA ARG A 194 20.34 12.54 -6.00
C ARG A 194 20.75 12.08 -7.39
N HIS A 195 19.77 11.72 -8.22
CA HIS A 195 19.99 11.21 -9.57
C HIS A 195 19.08 11.97 -10.56
N GLY A 196 19.70 12.65 -11.52
CA GLY A 196 19.05 13.76 -12.25
C GLY A 196 18.69 13.52 -13.72
N GLU A 197 19.04 12.39 -14.34
CA GLU A 197 18.98 12.28 -15.81
C GLU A 197 17.56 12.18 -16.39
N THR A 198 16.56 11.73 -15.61
CA THR A 198 15.18 11.50 -16.08
C THR A 198 14.11 11.72 -15.01
N SER A 199 14.42 12.47 -13.95
CA SER A 199 13.50 12.63 -12.82
C SER A 199 12.35 13.59 -13.12
N LEU A 200 11.14 13.17 -12.77
CA LEU A 200 9.90 13.91 -12.99
C LEU A 200 9.47 14.73 -11.75
N PHE A 201 10.08 14.45 -10.59
CA PHE A 201 9.87 15.23 -9.37
C PHE A 201 11.02 15.05 -8.36
N ALA A 202 11.15 16.00 -7.43
CA ALA A 202 12.09 15.93 -6.33
C ALA A 202 11.49 15.20 -5.12
N ALA A 203 12.04 14.04 -4.77
CA ALA A 203 11.54 13.24 -3.64
C ALA A 203 12.05 13.76 -2.28
N ARG A 204 13.13 14.56 -2.28
CA ARG A 204 13.70 15.21 -1.08
C ARG A 204 13.99 14.23 0.06
N ALA A 205 14.65 13.11 -0.22
CA ALA A 205 14.93 12.06 0.75
C ALA A 205 15.62 12.54 2.04
N ALA A 206 16.45 13.59 1.96
CA ALA A 206 17.03 14.26 3.13
C ALA A 206 15.99 14.73 4.17
N THR A 207 14.78 15.07 3.72
CA THR A 207 13.70 15.61 4.55
C THR A 207 12.70 14.55 5.03
N TRP A 208 12.86 13.29 4.61
CA TRP A 208 11.97 12.23 5.06
C TRP A 208 12.10 12.01 6.57
N GLY A 209 10.98 11.92 7.27
CA GLY A 209 10.93 11.57 8.68
C GLY A 209 11.34 10.10 8.93
N ALA A 210 11.66 9.78 10.19
CA ALA A 210 12.14 8.45 10.60
C ALA A 210 11.21 7.31 10.14
N ASN A 211 9.90 7.49 10.24
CA ASN A 211 8.91 6.48 9.83
C ASN A 211 9.00 6.14 8.33
N LYS A 212 9.12 7.17 7.48
CA LYS A 212 9.23 6.99 6.02
C LYS A 212 10.56 6.32 5.65
N ARG A 213 11.67 6.75 6.27
CA ARG A 213 12.99 6.13 6.08
C ARG A 213 13.00 4.66 6.50
N ALA A 214 12.42 4.34 7.66
CA ALA A 214 12.30 2.97 8.14
C ALA A 214 11.38 2.10 7.26
N SER A 215 10.31 2.67 6.70
CA SER A 215 9.44 1.97 5.74
C SER A 215 10.20 1.60 4.46
N VAL A 216 10.85 2.57 3.83
CA VAL A 216 11.68 2.37 2.63
C VAL A 216 12.81 1.38 2.91
N TYR A 217 13.44 1.49 4.08
CA TYR A 217 14.47 0.56 4.54
C TYR A 217 13.99 -0.88 4.58
N ARG A 218 12.86 -1.14 5.24
CA ARG A 218 12.31 -2.50 5.36
C ARG A 218 11.99 -3.09 3.99
N ALA A 219 11.44 -2.28 3.08
CA ALA A 219 11.17 -2.71 1.71
C ALA A 219 12.46 -3.09 0.96
N CYS A 220 13.48 -2.22 0.97
CA CYS A 220 14.76 -2.51 0.32
C CYS A 220 15.47 -3.73 0.94
N VAL A 221 15.55 -3.80 2.27
CA VAL A 221 16.27 -4.89 2.96
C VAL A 221 15.58 -6.22 2.72
N GLY A 222 14.25 -6.27 2.80
CA GLY A 222 13.46 -7.46 2.49
C GLY A 222 13.77 -8.00 1.10
N ASP A 223 13.76 -7.12 0.09
CA ASP A 223 14.10 -7.49 -1.30
C ASP A 223 15.57 -7.89 -1.48
N SER A 224 16.48 -7.28 -0.72
CA SER A 224 17.93 -7.55 -0.80
C SER A 224 18.36 -8.86 -0.15
N SER A 225 17.51 -9.50 0.66
CA SER A 225 17.85 -10.73 1.41
C SER A 225 18.36 -11.86 0.50
N LYS A 226 17.91 -11.88 -0.76
CA LYS A 226 18.27 -12.87 -1.78
C LYS A 226 19.53 -12.51 -2.60
N ARG A 227 20.24 -11.43 -2.25
CA ARG A 227 21.33 -10.84 -3.07
C ARG A 227 22.54 -10.43 -2.22
N ASN A 228 23.72 -10.55 -2.80
CA ASN A 228 24.94 -10.05 -2.18
C ASN A 228 24.99 -8.53 -2.29
N LEU A 229 25.59 -7.87 -1.30
CA LEU A 229 25.75 -6.42 -1.33
C LEU A 229 26.55 -5.96 -2.55
N ASN A 230 27.43 -6.80 -3.09
CA ASN A 230 28.23 -6.50 -4.29
C ASN A 230 27.41 -6.48 -5.58
N ASP A 231 26.24 -7.10 -5.61
CA ASP A 231 25.36 -7.12 -6.78
C ASP A 231 24.66 -5.77 -6.99
N PHE A 232 24.64 -4.93 -5.95
CA PHE A 232 24.03 -3.60 -6.00
C PHE A 232 24.97 -2.54 -6.59
N LYS A 233 24.37 -1.44 -7.05
CA LYS A 233 25.08 -0.23 -7.43
C LYS A 233 25.92 0.27 -6.27
N ARG A 234 27.20 0.53 -6.54
CA ARG A 234 28.06 1.20 -5.57
C ARG A 234 27.47 2.60 -5.30
N PRO A 235 27.21 2.96 -4.03
CA PRO A 235 26.81 4.32 -3.70
C PRO A 235 27.83 5.33 -4.22
N ALA A 236 27.37 6.49 -4.69
CA ALA A 236 28.25 7.59 -5.04
C ALA A 236 28.98 8.13 -3.80
N LYS A 237 30.06 8.88 -4.03
CA LYS A 237 30.90 9.44 -2.95
C LYS A 237 30.11 10.37 -2.02
N ASP A 238 29.11 11.06 -2.55
CA ASP A 238 28.23 12.02 -1.88
C ASP A 238 26.89 11.41 -1.43
N SER A 239 26.72 10.08 -1.58
CA SER A 239 25.54 9.39 -1.05
C SER A 239 25.46 9.50 0.47
N GLN A 240 24.24 9.54 0.99
CA GLN A 240 23.98 9.66 2.43
C GLN A 240 23.27 8.41 2.94
N ALA A 241 23.51 8.06 4.20
CA ALA A 241 22.73 7.02 4.86
C ALA A 241 21.26 7.45 4.92
N LEU A 242 20.37 6.64 4.35
CA LEU A 242 18.94 6.79 4.54
C LEU A 242 18.55 6.17 5.88
N TRP A 243 18.92 4.90 6.09
CA TRP A 243 18.63 4.14 7.31
C TRP A 243 19.47 2.85 7.36
N PRO A 244 19.85 2.38 8.57
CA PRO A 244 19.83 3.12 9.83
C PRO A 244 20.89 4.23 9.84
N VAL A 245 20.54 5.37 10.43
CA VAL A 245 21.45 6.50 10.67
C VAL A 245 22.25 6.32 11.94
#